data_AF-A0A7Z8JWX9-F1
#
_entry.id   AF-A0A7Z8JWX9-F1
#
_cell.length_a   1.000
_cell.length_b   1.000
_cell.length_c   1.000
_cell.angle_alpha   90.00
_cell.angle_beta   90.00
_cell.angle_gamma   90.00
#
_symmetry.space_group_name_H-M   'P 1'
#
loop_
_entity.id
_entity.type
_entity.pdbx_description
1 polymer ?
#
loop_
_entity_poly.entity_id
_entity_poly.type
_entity_poly.pdbx_seq_one_letter_code
_entity_poly.pdbx_strand_id
1 'polypeptide(L)'
;LAGVHDVRAGDRRLDPRHAAPVPGAPTARGVWTLELRADRPLHPERLVAEVARLGRGPHRSRGHFWVPTRPDSVCVWDGAGGRLSVGALGTWGRQPAATRLVFTGVEDVRADLLAAFDDVLLTADEHARGLHPWLGADDVLAPWLGDRAA
;
A
#
# COMPACT_ATOMS: atom_id res chain seq x y z
N LEU A 1 -12.16 -27.28 19.42
CA LEU A 1 -12.14 -26.47 18.17
C LEU A 1 -11.88 -27.41 17.00
N ALA A 2 -12.93 -27.86 16.32
CA ALA A 2 -12.80 -28.63 15.08
C ALA A 2 -12.72 -27.65 13.90
N GLY A 3 -11.60 -26.94 13.79
CA GLY A 3 -11.34 -26.09 12.63
C GLY A 3 -10.65 -26.92 11.56
N VAL A 4 -11.34 -27.25 10.47
CA VAL A 4 -10.67 -27.81 9.29
C VAL A 4 -9.76 -26.71 8.71
N HIS A 5 -8.47 -27.00 8.63
CA HIS A 5 -7.50 -26.08 8.04
C HIS A 5 -7.78 -25.93 6.53
N ASP A 6 -8.15 -24.72 6.10
CA ASP A 6 -8.27 -24.36 4.68
C ASP A 6 -6.99 -23.62 4.25
N VAL A 7 -6.17 -24.33 3.47
CA VAL A 7 -4.90 -23.83 2.92
C VAL A 7 -5.12 -22.61 2.03
N ARG A 8 -6.15 -22.63 1.17
CA ARG A 8 -6.43 -21.52 0.24
C ARG A 8 -6.86 -20.26 0.99
N ALA A 9 -7.64 -20.43 2.06
CA ALA A 9 -7.95 -19.33 2.95
C ALA A 9 -6.70 -18.82 3.70
N GLY A 10 -5.76 -19.71 4.03
CA GLY A 10 -4.44 -19.37 4.57
C GLY A 10 -3.63 -18.50 3.61
N ASP A 11 -3.37 -18.99 2.42
CA ASP A 11 -2.56 -18.31 1.39
C ASP A 11 -3.12 -16.92 1.06
N ARG A 12 -4.45 -16.83 0.88
CA ARG A 12 -5.12 -15.56 0.62
C ARG A 12 -4.96 -14.55 1.76
N ARG A 13 -4.83 -14.98 3.02
CA ARG A 13 -4.60 -14.05 4.15
C ARG A 13 -3.18 -13.48 4.17
N LEU A 14 -2.23 -14.22 3.58
CA LEU A 14 -0.82 -13.84 3.50
C LEU A 14 -0.51 -13.02 2.25
N ASP A 15 -1.28 -13.17 1.17
CA ASP A 15 -1.12 -12.41 -0.06
C ASP A 15 -1.42 -10.90 0.15
N PRO A 16 -0.44 -9.99 -0.05
CA PRO A 16 -0.63 -8.55 0.11
C PRO A 16 -1.71 -7.96 -0.82
N ARG A 17 -2.01 -8.61 -1.95
CA ARG A 17 -3.09 -8.20 -2.87
C ARG A 17 -4.48 -8.36 -2.26
N HIS A 18 -4.60 -9.23 -1.26
CA HIS A 18 -5.85 -9.57 -0.59
C HIS A 18 -5.95 -8.97 0.82
N ALA A 19 -5.04 -8.07 1.19
CA ALA A 19 -5.15 -7.30 2.42
C ALA A 19 -6.50 -6.57 2.46
N ALA A 20 -7.29 -6.84 3.50
CA ALA A 20 -8.58 -6.21 3.76
C ALA A 20 -8.83 -6.13 5.27
N PRO A 21 -9.63 -5.16 5.73
CA PRO A 21 -10.21 -5.18 7.07
C PRO A 21 -11.03 -6.47 7.28
N VAL A 22 -11.02 -6.98 8.51
CA VAL A 22 -11.89 -8.10 8.89
C VAL A 22 -13.24 -7.51 9.31
N PRO A 23 -14.36 -7.86 8.65
CA PRO A 23 -15.68 -7.37 9.04
C PRO A 23 -16.01 -7.75 10.50
N GLY A 24 -16.49 -6.78 11.27
CA GLY A 24 -16.84 -7.00 12.68
C GLY A 24 -15.64 -7.26 13.59
N ALA A 25 -14.41 -6.94 13.16
CA ALA A 25 -13.24 -7.02 14.01
C ALA A 25 -13.48 -6.22 15.32
N PRO A 26 -13.18 -6.79 16.49
CA PRO A 26 -13.38 -6.09 17.75
C PRO A 26 -12.56 -4.80 17.81
N THR A 27 -13.21 -3.70 18.18
CA THR A 27 -12.58 -2.38 18.38
C THR A 27 -12.36 -2.06 19.87
N ALA A 28 -12.54 -3.06 20.73
CA ALA A 28 -12.35 -2.92 22.17
C ALA A 28 -10.94 -2.39 22.48
N ARG A 29 -10.80 -1.63 23.57
CA ARG A 29 -9.52 -1.08 24.05
C ARG A 29 -8.86 -0.08 23.08
N GLY A 30 -9.64 0.56 22.20
CA GLY A 30 -9.16 1.62 21.32
C GLY A 30 -8.50 1.14 20.04
N VAL A 31 -8.65 -0.14 19.69
CA VAL A 31 -8.17 -0.69 18.41
C VAL A 31 -9.07 -0.22 17.29
N TRP A 32 -8.46 0.20 16.19
CA TRP A 32 -9.16 0.57 14.97
C TRP A 32 -8.52 -0.10 13.76
N THR A 33 -9.30 -0.23 12.68
CA THR A 33 -8.80 -0.61 11.36
C THR A 33 -9.23 0.46 10.36
N LEU A 34 -8.28 0.92 9.55
CA LEU A 34 -8.47 1.89 8.48
C LEU A 34 -8.02 1.25 7.17
N GLU A 35 -8.82 1.42 6.14
CA GLU A 35 -8.46 1.00 4.79
C GLU A 35 -8.33 2.23 3.89
N LEU A 36 -7.17 2.35 3.25
CA LEU A 36 -6.85 3.39 2.29
C LEU A 36 -6.86 2.77 0.90
N ARG A 37 -7.63 3.35 -0.01
CA ARG A 37 -7.77 2.87 -1.40
C ARG A 37 -7.67 4.03 -2.36
N ALA A 38 -7.00 3.80 -3.48
CA ALA A 38 -6.98 4.74 -4.59
C ALA A 38 -6.76 4.02 -5.91
N ASP A 39 -7.49 4.44 -6.93
CA ASP A 39 -7.22 4.04 -8.32
C ASP A 39 -6.06 4.85 -8.89
N ARG A 40 -5.83 6.07 -8.41
CA ARG A 40 -4.68 6.91 -8.79
C ARG A 40 -3.37 6.31 -8.25
N PRO A 41 -2.24 6.42 -8.98
CA PRO A 41 -0.95 5.98 -8.48
C PRO A 41 -0.44 6.87 -7.35
N LEU A 42 0.48 6.33 -6.54
CA LEU A 42 1.27 7.15 -5.62
C LEU A 42 2.36 7.88 -6.43
N HIS A 43 2.56 9.16 -6.16
CA HIS A 43 3.65 9.94 -6.73
C HIS A 43 4.98 9.45 -6.13
N PRO A 44 5.97 9.00 -6.93
CA PRO A 44 7.16 8.33 -6.41
C PRO A 44 7.96 9.18 -5.41
N GLU A 45 8.21 10.44 -5.75
CA GLU A 45 9.01 11.39 -4.98
C GLU A 45 8.29 11.81 -3.70
N ARG A 46 6.99 12.10 -3.77
CA ARG A 46 6.19 12.40 -2.57
C ARG A 46 6.09 11.20 -1.67
N LEU A 47 5.95 10.00 -2.24
CA LEU A 47 5.98 8.76 -1.46
C LEU A 47 7.29 8.65 -0.69
N VAL A 48 8.45 8.83 -1.34
CA VAL A 48 9.76 8.78 -0.66
C VAL A 48 9.86 9.84 0.44
N ALA A 49 9.41 11.06 0.19
CA ALA A 49 9.44 12.16 1.16
C ALA A 49 8.55 11.90 2.39
N GLU A 50 7.33 11.40 2.16
CA GLU A 50 6.29 11.29 3.18
C GLU A 50 6.15 9.86 3.75
N VAL A 51 6.95 8.89 3.27
CA VAL A 51 6.87 7.47 3.68
C VAL A 51 6.94 7.31 5.20
N ALA A 52 7.69 8.18 5.88
CA ALA A 52 7.82 8.17 7.33
C ALA A 52 6.50 8.51 8.03
N ARG A 53 5.66 9.41 7.50
CA ARG A 53 4.35 9.74 8.09
C ARG A 53 3.36 8.58 7.99
N LEU A 54 3.45 7.79 6.91
CA LEU A 54 2.64 6.59 6.72
C LEU A 54 3.18 5.37 7.49
N GLY A 55 4.51 5.22 7.55
CA GLY A 55 5.17 4.06 8.15
C GLY A 55 5.36 4.14 9.67
N ARG A 56 5.35 5.34 10.26
CA ARG A 56 5.54 5.55 11.70
C ARG A 56 4.22 5.66 12.44
N GLY A 57 4.18 5.06 13.62
CA GLY A 57 3.04 5.12 14.51
C GLY A 57 2.77 3.79 15.19
N PRO A 58 1.83 3.78 16.16
CA PRO A 58 1.44 2.60 16.91
C PRO A 58 0.46 1.71 16.11
N HIS A 59 0.85 1.37 14.88
CA HIS A 59 0.05 0.58 13.95
C HIS A 59 0.86 -0.49 13.21
N ARG A 60 0.12 -1.50 12.75
CA ARG A 60 0.51 -2.46 11.71
C ARG A 60 -0.11 -1.98 10.40
N SER A 61 0.62 -2.00 9.31
CA SER A 61 0.13 -1.64 7.97
C SER A 61 0.56 -2.66 6.93
N ARG A 62 -0.35 -3.06 6.05
CA ARG A 62 -0.06 -4.04 4.98
C ARG A 62 -0.86 -3.75 3.72
N GLY A 63 -0.37 -4.22 2.58
CA GLY A 63 -1.15 -4.22 1.35
C GLY A 63 -0.27 -4.04 0.13
N HIS A 64 -0.81 -3.35 -0.87
CA HIS A 64 -0.13 -3.09 -2.13
C HIS A 64 -0.39 -1.68 -2.62
N PHE A 65 0.51 -1.19 -3.46
CA PHE A 65 0.40 0.09 -4.12
C PHE A 65 1.00 0.01 -5.52
N TRP A 66 0.80 1.09 -6.28
CA TRP A 66 1.39 1.25 -7.59
C TRP A 66 1.89 2.67 -7.78
N VAL A 67 2.90 2.81 -8.63
CA VAL A 67 3.57 4.08 -8.95
C VAL A 67 3.66 4.24 -10.45
N PRO A 68 3.57 5.47 -10.99
CA PRO A 68 3.47 5.68 -12.42
C PRO A 68 4.78 5.36 -13.15
N THR A 69 5.92 5.38 -12.43
CA THR A 69 7.23 4.97 -12.95
C THR A 69 7.34 3.47 -13.12
N ARG A 70 6.53 2.65 -12.44
CA ARG A 70 6.45 1.18 -12.57
C ARG A 70 4.98 0.72 -12.74
N PRO A 71 4.31 1.11 -13.83
CA PRO A 71 2.86 0.93 -13.95
C PRO A 71 2.43 -0.54 -14.01
N ASP A 72 3.30 -1.42 -14.50
CA ASP A 72 3.01 -2.86 -14.60
C ASP A 72 3.27 -3.62 -13.30
N SER A 73 3.97 -3.02 -12.33
CA SER A 73 4.43 -3.70 -11.12
C SER A 73 3.46 -3.56 -9.95
N VAL A 74 3.22 -4.67 -9.26
CA VAL A 74 2.56 -4.71 -7.95
C VAL A 74 3.61 -4.44 -6.88
N CYS A 75 3.56 -3.27 -6.25
CA CYS A 75 4.44 -2.95 -5.12
C CYS A 75 3.76 -3.38 -3.81
N VAL A 76 4.52 -3.99 -2.91
CA VAL A 76 4.06 -4.50 -1.62
C VAL A 76 4.42 -3.50 -0.52
N TRP A 77 3.51 -3.36 0.44
CA TRP A 77 3.69 -2.58 1.65
C TRP A 77 3.55 -3.48 2.87
N ASP A 78 4.54 -3.47 3.76
CA ASP A 78 4.49 -4.19 5.03
C ASP A 78 5.22 -3.39 6.13
N GLY A 79 4.47 -2.79 7.06
CA GLY A 79 5.03 -2.02 8.17
C GLY A 79 4.45 -2.35 9.54
N ALA A 80 5.25 -2.13 10.59
CA ALA A 80 4.85 -2.26 11.98
C ALA A 80 5.71 -1.36 12.88
N GLY A 81 5.07 -0.54 13.72
CA GLY A 81 5.75 0.19 14.79
C GLY A 81 6.93 1.06 14.33
N GLY A 82 6.80 1.73 13.17
CA GLY A 82 7.86 2.58 12.61
C GLY A 82 8.89 1.87 11.75
N ARG A 83 8.77 0.55 11.56
CA ARG A 83 9.52 -0.19 10.54
C ARG A 83 8.64 -0.41 9.33
N LEU A 84 9.17 -0.20 8.15
CA LEU A 84 8.49 -0.43 6.88
C LEU A 84 9.41 -1.21 5.95
N SER A 85 8.83 -2.21 5.31
CA SER A 85 9.38 -2.90 4.15
C SER A 85 8.49 -2.61 2.94
N VAL A 86 9.12 -2.31 1.82
CA VAL A 86 8.46 -2.28 0.52
C VAL A 86 9.21 -3.19 -0.44
N GLY A 87 8.50 -3.78 -1.40
CA GLY A 87 9.09 -4.69 -2.38
C GLY A 87 8.19 -4.86 -3.60
N ALA A 88 8.60 -5.67 -4.57
CA ALA A 88 7.79 -6.01 -5.74
C ALA A 88 7.28 -7.45 -5.65
N LEU A 89 6.03 -7.69 -6.04
CA LEU A 89 5.41 -9.02 -6.03
C LEU A 89 5.28 -9.66 -7.41
N GLY A 90 5.34 -8.86 -8.48
CA GLY A 90 5.08 -9.29 -9.86
C GLY A 90 4.28 -8.23 -10.62
N THR A 91 3.48 -8.67 -11.60
CA THR A 91 2.66 -7.78 -12.43
C THR A 91 1.16 -7.87 -12.14
N TRP A 92 0.40 -6.86 -12.57
CA TRP A 92 -1.07 -6.82 -12.42
C TRP A 92 -1.81 -7.87 -13.27
N GLY A 93 -1.15 -8.43 -14.29
CA GLY A 93 -1.76 -9.33 -15.25
C GLY A 93 -2.93 -8.65 -15.97
N ARG A 94 -4.15 -9.16 -15.79
CA ARG A 94 -5.37 -8.59 -16.40
C ARG A 94 -6.14 -7.64 -15.47
N GLN A 95 -5.68 -7.47 -14.23
CA GLN A 95 -6.35 -6.60 -13.26
C GLN A 95 -5.90 -5.15 -13.46
N PRO A 96 -6.78 -4.16 -13.21
CA PRO A 96 -6.35 -2.77 -13.16
C PRO A 96 -5.39 -2.55 -11.98
N ALA A 97 -4.39 -1.70 -12.18
CA ALA A 97 -3.52 -1.24 -11.10
C ALA A 97 -4.33 -0.41 -10.10
N ALA A 98 -4.11 -0.67 -8.81
CA ALA A 98 -4.76 0.05 -7.74
C ALA A 98 -3.89 0.04 -6.49
N THR A 99 -4.15 0.98 -5.59
CA THR A 99 -3.53 1.04 -4.26
C THR A 99 -4.54 0.60 -3.21
N ARG A 100 -4.13 -0.31 -2.33
CA ARG A 100 -4.87 -0.70 -1.14
C ARG A 100 -3.92 -0.96 0.01
N LEU A 101 -4.05 -0.15 1.06
CA LEU A 101 -3.30 -0.28 2.30
C LEU A 101 -4.27 -0.43 3.47
N VAL A 102 -4.01 -1.39 4.35
CA VAL A 102 -4.82 -1.64 5.55
C VAL A 102 -3.96 -1.39 6.77
N PHE A 103 -4.43 -0.50 7.63
CA PHE A 103 -3.82 -0.10 8.88
C PHE A 103 -4.65 -0.62 10.04
N THR A 104 -4.01 -1.25 11.02
CA THR A 104 -4.62 -1.59 12.30
C THR A 104 -3.74 -1.03 13.39
N GLY A 105 -4.30 -0.16 14.22
CA GLY A 105 -3.53 0.53 15.23
C GLY A 105 -4.34 0.85 16.47
N VAL A 106 -3.67 1.58 17.35
CA VAL A 106 -4.23 2.22 18.54
C VAL A 106 -3.96 3.72 18.45
N GLU A 107 -4.47 4.49 19.41
CA GLU A 107 -4.35 5.97 19.43
C GLU A 107 -5.04 6.67 18.25
N ASP A 108 -5.11 8.00 18.27
CA ASP A 108 -5.86 8.76 17.28
C ASP A 108 -4.97 9.34 16.18
N VAL A 109 -4.40 8.46 15.34
CA VAL A 109 -3.51 8.84 14.22
C VAL A 109 -4.18 8.70 12.85
N ARG A 110 -5.46 8.33 12.80
CA ARG A 110 -6.17 8.03 11.54
C ARG A 110 -6.30 9.24 10.63
N ALA A 111 -6.55 10.42 11.20
CA ALA A 111 -6.64 11.67 10.44
C ALA A 111 -5.31 12.00 9.75
N ASP A 112 -4.20 11.86 10.47
CA ASP A 112 -2.86 12.09 9.93
C ASP A 112 -2.50 11.08 8.83
N LEU A 113 -2.90 9.81 8.99
CA LEU A 113 -2.71 8.78 7.97
C LEU A 113 -3.52 9.08 6.69
N LEU A 114 -4.76 9.56 6.83
CA LEU A 114 -5.59 9.97 5.70
C LEU A 114 -4.95 11.15 4.96
N ALA A 115 -4.49 12.17 5.69
CA ALA A 115 -3.83 13.34 5.10
C ALA A 115 -2.52 12.95 4.40
N ALA A 116 -1.66 12.18 5.07
CA ALA A 116 -0.40 11.72 4.48
C ALA A 116 -0.62 10.84 3.24
N PHE A 117 -1.70 10.06 3.20
CA PHE A 117 -2.04 9.26 2.02
C PHE A 117 -2.48 10.13 0.85
N ASP A 118 -3.29 11.16 1.09
CA ASP A 118 -3.70 12.09 0.05
C ASP A 118 -2.50 12.88 -0.52
N ASP A 119 -1.59 13.32 0.36
CA ASP A 119 -0.36 14.05 -0.01
C ASP A 119 0.53 13.26 -0.99
N VAL A 120 0.56 11.93 -0.86
CA VAL A 120 1.37 11.06 -1.73
C VAL A 120 0.66 10.60 -3.00
N LEU A 121 -0.63 10.90 -3.17
CA LEU A 121 -1.32 10.59 -4.43
C LEU A 121 -0.91 11.56 -5.52
N LEU A 122 -0.84 11.07 -6.75
CA LEU A 122 -0.88 11.97 -7.90
C LEU A 122 -2.17 12.77 -7.86
N THR A 123 -2.07 14.07 -8.13
CA THR A 123 -3.24 14.93 -8.30
C THR A 123 -4.09 14.44 -9.47
N ALA A 124 -5.37 14.85 -9.50
CA ALA A 124 -6.26 14.51 -10.60
C ALA A 124 -5.68 14.97 -11.96
N ASP A 125 -5.07 16.15 -11.99
CA ASP A 125 -4.45 16.71 -13.20
C ASP A 125 -3.21 15.91 -13.64
N GLU A 126 -2.34 15.53 -12.70
CA GLU A 126 -1.17 14.70 -13.01
C GLU A 126 -1.59 13.33 -13.54
N HIS A 127 -2.63 12.73 -12.96
CA HIS A 127 -3.17 11.46 -13.44
C HIS A 127 -3.83 11.59 -14.82
N ALA A 128 -4.55 12.69 -15.07
CA ALA A 128 -5.22 12.95 -16.34
C ALA A 128 -4.24 13.15 -17.52
N ARG A 129 -3.01 13.62 -17.26
CA ARG A 129 -1.92 13.67 -18.26
C ARG A 129 -1.40 12.29 -18.67
N GLY A 130 -1.83 11.23 -17.98
CA GLY A 130 -1.45 9.86 -18.26
C GLY A 130 -0.02 9.53 -17.81
N LEU A 131 0.47 8.37 -18.27
CA LEU A 131 1.75 7.81 -17.83
C LEU A 131 2.95 8.32 -18.62
N HIS A 132 2.75 9.01 -19.75
CA HIS A 132 3.84 9.42 -20.64
C HIS A 132 4.98 10.19 -19.92
N PRO A 133 4.72 11.13 -18.99
CA PRO A 133 5.79 11.83 -18.27
C PRO A 133 6.65 10.94 -17.36
N TRP A 134 6.17 9.74 -17.02
CA TRP A 134 6.77 8.83 -16.04
C TRP A 134 7.53 7.67 -16.69
N LEU A 135 7.21 7.37 -17.96
CA LEU A 135 7.87 6.31 -18.70
C LEU A 135 9.30 6.75 -19.04
N GLY A 136 10.29 6.06 -18.46
CA GLY A 136 11.70 6.39 -18.61
C GLY A 136 12.21 7.49 -17.67
N ALA A 137 11.35 8.01 -16.78
CA ALA A 137 11.81 8.87 -15.69
C ALA A 137 12.69 8.07 -14.71
N ASP A 138 13.53 8.80 -13.97
CA ASP A 138 14.38 8.20 -12.95
C ASP A 138 13.54 7.47 -11.90
N ASP A 139 14.04 6.32 -11.46
CA ASP A 139 13.30 5.45 -10.57
C ASP A 139 13.81 5.57 -9.14
N VAL A 140 13.31 6.60 -8.45
CA VAL A 140 13.64 6.89 -7.05
C VAL A 140 13.32 5.75 -6.07
N LEU A 141 12.51 4.77 -6.49
CA LEU A 141 12.15 3.61 -5.68
C LEU A 141 13.00 2.37 -6.00
N ALA A 142 13.89 2.41 -6.99
CA ALA A 142 14.83 1.33 -7.30
C ALA A 142 15.66 0.84 -6.10
N PRO A 143 16.14 1.71 -5.19
CA PRO A 143 16.84 1.23 -3.99
C PRO A 143 15.99 0.34 -3.07
N TRP A 144 14.66 0.40 -3.15
CA TRP A 144 13.77 -0.40 -2.32
C TRP A 144 13.11 -1.56 -3.09
N LEU A 145 12.75 -1.34 -4.36
CA LEU A 145 12.00 -2.28 -5.17
C LEU A 145 12.89 -3.16 -6.06
N GLY A 146 14.19 -2.84 -6.16
CA GLY A 146 15.13 -3.50 -7.05
C GLY A 146 14.96 -3.09 -8.52
N ASP A 147 15.66 -3.81 -9.38
CA ASP A 147 15.59 -3.62 -10.82
C ASP A 147 14.18 -3.92 -11.34
N ARG A 148 13.81 -3.25 -12.44
CA ARG A 148 12.54 -3.53 -13.11
C ARG A 148 12.59 -4.96 -13.64
N ALA A 149 11.54 -5.73 -13.40
CA ALA A 149 11.38 -7.01 -14.07
C ALA A 149 11.39 -6.76 -15.59
N ALA A 150 12.34 -7.37 -16.29
CA ALA A 150 12.51 -7.29 -17.74
C ALA A 150 11.36 -8.00 -18.48
#